data_AF-A0A1A9EZ06-F1
#
_entry.id   AF-A0A1A9EZ06-F1
#
_cell.length_a   1.000
_cell.length_b   1.000
_cell.length_c   1.000
_cell.angle_alpha   90.00
_cell.angle_beta   90.00
_cell.angle_gamma   90.00
#
_symmetry.space_group_name_H-M   'P 1'
#
loop_
_entity.id
_entity.type
_entity.pdbx_description
1 polymer ?
#
loop_
_entity_poly.entity_id
_entity_poly.type
_entity_poly.pdbx_seq_one_letter_code
_entity_poly.pdbx_strand_id
1 'polypeptide(L)'
;MYQDRLHEPQVPVIPFYVSASTGIGGKLVLKKAHDLAYFKASDGRAWLYGGVISICTQYSVTGSLSDSRRQCLASEEVPLVRDMRSQLRYCTYRSDDDCQTYASREVLYSLEYYVPVMYRASESDSFTRARVAFSKILQIPECGDCARRLGF
;
A
#
# COMPACT_ATOMS: atom_id res chain seq x y z
N MET A 1 2.71 -13.57 -11.19
CA MET A 1 4.07 -13.61 -10.59
C MET A 1 4.45 -15.04 -10.26
N TYR A 2 5.74 -15.38 -10.30
CA TYR A 2 6.21 -16.74 -10.01
C TYR A 2 6.11 -17.00 -8.50
N GLN A 3 5.20 -17.86 -8.09
CA GLN A 3 5.07 -18.31 -6.71
C GLN A 3 4.84 -19.82 -6.77
N ASP A 4 5.81 -20.58 -6.26
CA ASP A 4 5.68 -22.03 -6.13
C ASP A 4 6.14 -22.45 -4.73
N ARG A 5 6.22 -23.77 -4.51
CA ARG A 5 6.54 -24.30 -3.19
C ARG A 5 7.99 -24.08 -2.78
N LEU A 6 8.90 -23.68 -3.66
CA LEU A 6 10.33 -23.49 -3.39
C LEU A 6 10.84 -22.09 -3.73
N HIS A 7 9.99 -21.24 -4.32
CA HIS A 7 10.35 -19.89 -4.76
C HIS A 7 9.35 -18.83 -4.30
N GLU A 8 9.87 -17.77 -3.69
CA GLU A 8 9.05 -16.62 -3.26
C GLU A 8 9.66 -15.29 -3.72
N PRO A 9 8.93 -14.44 -4.47
CA PRO A 9 9.39 -13.13 -4.86
C PRO A 9 9.28 -12.14 -3.69
N GLN A 10 10.37 -11.43 -3.38
CA GLN A 10 10.35 -10.35 -2.37
C GLN A 10 9.89 -9.04 -3.01
N VAL A 11 8.59 -8.97 -3.32
CA VAL A 11 8.00 -7.81 -3.99
C VAL A 11 7.97 -6.61 -3.03
N PRO A 12 8.42 -5.42 -3.46
CA PRO A 12 8.26 -4.20 -2.68
C PRO A 12 6.80 -3.93 -2.31
N VAL A 13 6.60 -3.47 -1.09
CA VAL A 13 5.28 -3.09 -0.57
C VAL A 13 5.21 -1.57 -0.46
N ILE A 14 4.15 -1.00 -1.03
CA ILE A 14 3.88 0.43 -1.02
C ILE A 14 2.69 0.68 -0.09
N PRO A 15 2.85 1.50 0.96
CA PRO A 15 1.73 1.86 1.83
C PRO A 15 0.79 2.83 1.12
N PHE A 16 -0.48 2.81 1.46
CA PHE A 16 -1.49 3.81 1.08
C PHE A 16 -2.28 4.13 2.34
N TYR A 17 -2.29 5.39 2.75
CA TYR A 17 -3.17 5.84 3.82
C TYR A 17 -4.30 6.61 3.17
N VAL A 18 -5.53 6.16 3.43
CA VAL A 18 -6.75 6.78 2.90
C VAL A 18 -7.74 7.00 4.02
N SER A 19 -8.52 8.06 3.89
CA SER A 19 -9.58 8.45 4.81
C SER A 19 -10.86 8.65 4.03
N ALA A 20 -12.00 8.44 4.69
CA ALA A 20 -13.30 8.80 4.14
C ALA A 20 -13.38 10.32 3.89
N SER A 21 -14.19 10.75 2.92
CA SER A 21 -14.40 12.18 2.63
C SER A 21 -15.02 12.95 3.80
N THR A 22 -15.78 12.23 4.64
CA THR A 22 -16.35 12.76 5.89
C THR A 22 -15.31 13.01 7.00
N GLY A 23 -14.07 12.54 6.82
CA GLY A 23 -13.04 12.53 7.86
C GLY A 23 -13.23 11.46 8.94
N ILE A 24 -14.34 10.72 8.89
CA ILE A 24 -14.64 9.64 9.85
C ILE A 24 -14.06 8.33 9.33
N GLY A 25 -13.00 7.88 10.00
CA GLY A 25 -12.34 6.63 9.67
C GLY A 25 -11.22 6.79 8.65
N GLY A 26 -10.30 5.85 8.69
CA GLY A 26 -9.17 5.77 7.79
C GLY A 26 -8.52 4.41 7.88
N LYS A 27 -7.75 4.05 6.86
CA LYS A 27 -7.11 2.75 6.77
C LYS A 27 -5.75 2.88 6.12
N LEU A 28 -4.76 2.26 6.76
CA LEU A 28 -3.49 1.93 6.10
C LEU A 28 -3.69 0.65 5.30
N VAL A 29 -3.47 0.72 3.99
CA VAL A 29 -3.48 -0.43 3.10
C VAL A 29 -2.07 -0.63 2.55
N LEU A 30 -1.59 -1.85 2.65
CA LEU A 30 -0.29 -2.25 2.11
C LEU A 30 -0.52 -2.98 0.78
N LYS A 31 0.00 -2.44 -0.32
CA LYS A 31 -0.13 -3.04 -1.66
C LYS A 31 1.25 -3.46 -2.17
N LYS A 32 1.34 -4.66 -2.74
CA LYS A 32 2.57 -5.08 -3.43
C LYS A 32 2.68 -4.29 -4.73
N ALA A 33 3.89 -3.94 -5.14
CA ALA A 33 4.13 -3.14 -6.34
C ALA A 33 3.52 -3.73 -7.62
N HIS A 34 3.34 -5.06 -7.69
CA HIS A 34 2.74 -5.71 -8.85
C HIS A 34 1.21 -5.66 -8.90
N ASP A 35 0.56 -5.27 -7.80
CA ASP A 35 -0.90 -5.06 -7.73
C ASP A 35 -1.27 -3.60 -8.06
N LEU A 36 -0.29 -2.80 -8.48
CA LEU A 36 -0.45 -1.38 -8.75
C LEU A 36 -0.49 -1.14 -10.26
N ALA A 37 -1.11 -0.03 -10.62
CA ALA A 37 -0.90 0.64 -11.89
C ALA A 37 -0.36 2.05 -11.64
N TYR A 38 0.13 2.73 -12.68
CA TYR A 38 0.40 4.15 -12.63
C TYR A 38 -0.40 4.91 -13.68
N PHE A 39 -0.62 6.21 -13.48
CA PHE A 39 -1.20 7.10 -14.48
C PHE A 39 -0.58 8.50 -14.37
N LYS A 40 -0.72 9.31 -15.41
CA LYS A 40 -0.34 10.74 -15.37
C LYS A 40 -1.60 11.59 -15.23
N ALA A 41 -1.60 12.49 -14.25
CA ALA A 41 -2.66 13.47 -14.05
C ALA A 41 -2.55 14.62 -15.06
N SER A 42 -3.56 15.49 -15.10
CA SER A 42 -3.59 16.68 -15.99
C SER A 42 -2.42 17.63 -15.80
N ASP A 43 -1.82 17.66 -14.61
CA ASP A 43 -0.63 18.44 -14.27
C ASP A 43 0.70 17.77 -14.71
N GLY A 44 0.63 16.61 -15.37
CA GLY A 44 1.78 15.85 -15.84
C GLY A 44 2.48 15.03 -14.76
N ARG A 45 2.05 15.09 -13.48
CA ARG A 45 2.61 14.27 -12.41
C ARG A 45 2.12 12.83 -12.52
N ALA A 46 3.01 11.90 -12.17
CA ALA A 46 2.72 10.48 -12.17
C ALA A 46 2.24 10.02 -10.78
N TRP A 47 1.16 9.26 -10.79
CA TRP A 47 0.48 8.75 -9.60
C TRP A 47 0.41 7.23 -9.66
N LEU A 48 0.55 6.60 -8.50
CA LEU A 48 0.27 5.19 -8.30
C LEU A 48 -1.20 4.99 -7.95
N TYR A 49 -1.78 3.93 -8.51
CA TYR A 49 -3.15 3.50 -8.29
C TYR A 49 -3.16 2.05 -7.79
N GLY A 50 -3.75 1.83 -6.61
CA GLY A 50 -3.83 0.51 -5.95
C GLY A 50 -5.21 -0.15 -5.99
N GLY A 51 -6.15 0.39 -6.77
CA GLY A 51 -7.55 -0.02 -6.78
C GLY A 51 -8.43 0.85 -5.88
N VAL A 52 -9.63 0.35 -5.59
CA VAL A 52 -10.61 0.99 -4.69
C VAL A 52 -10.79 0.13 -3.45
N ILE A 53 -10.96 0.77 -2.30
CA ILE A 53 -11.28 0.08 -1.04
C ILE A 53 -12.54 0.66 -0.41
N SER A 54 -13.23 -0.16 0.39
CA SER A 54 -14.31 0.29 1.25
C SER A 54 -13.76 0.74 2.62
N ILE A 55 -14.07 1.96 3.02
CA ILE A 55 -13.80 2.54 4.34
C ILE A 55 -15.11 2.65 5.08
N CYS A 56 -15.16 2.15 6.31
CA CYS A 56 -16.34 2.28 7.14
C CYS A 56 -16.47 3.71 7.68
N THR A 57 -17.63 4.34 7.44
CA THR A 57 -17.95 5.72 7.82
C THR A 57 -18.93 5.79 8.98
N GLN A 58 -19.64 4.70 9.28
CA GLN A 58 -20.56 4.61 10.41
C GLN A 58 -20.47 3.25 11.09
N TYR A 59 -20.41 3.24 12.42
CA TYR A 59 -20.30 2.01 13.22
C TYR A 59 -21.52 1.84 14.14
N SER A 60 -21.88 0.59 14.45
CA SER A 60 -23.02 0.24 15.29
C SER A 60 -22.89 0.65 16.77
N VAL A 61 -21.65 0.81 17.26
CA VAL A 61 -21.36 1.25 18.63
C VAL A 61 -20.34 2.38 18.57
N THR A 62 -20.78 3.61 18.87
CA THR A 62 -19.91 4.76 19.06
C THR A 62 -19.29 4.72 20.47
N GLY A 63 -17.97 4.82 20.58
CA GLY A 63 -17.28 5.01 21.89
C GLY A 63 -16.73 3.77 22.60
N SER A 64 -16.83 2.56 22.05
CA SER A 64 -16.13 1.39 22.63
C SER A 64 -14.67 1.33 22.15
N LEU A 65 -13.71 1.21 23.08
CA LEU A 65 -12.27 1.06 22.79
C LEU A 65 -11.89 -0.26 22.08
N SER A 66 -12.81 -1.23 21.99
CA SER A 66 -12.55 -2.51 21.33
C SER A 66 -13.12 -2.52 19.92
N ASP A 67 -12.23 -2.51 18.91
CA ASP A 67 -12.61 -2.63 17.50
C ASP A 67 -13.37 -3.94 17.20
N SER A 68 -13.17 -4.98 18.03
CA SER A 68 -13.79 -6.30 17.88
C SER A 68 -15.32 -6.34 18.05
N ARG A 69 -15.96 -5.28 18.58
CA ARG A 69 -17.43 -5.21 18.75
C ARG A 69 -18.11 -4.25 17.79
N ARG A 70 -17.36 -3.51 16.97
CA ARG A 70 -17.89 -2.52 16.05
C ARG A 70 -18.33 -3.22 14.76
N GLN A 71 -19.60 -3.10 14.38
CA GLN A 71 -20.08 -3.51 13.07
C GLN A 71 -20.17 -2.29 12.16
N CYS A 72 -19.74 -2.43 10.90
CA CYS A 72 -19.86 -1.37 9.94
C CYS A 72 -21.31 -1.25 9.44
N LEU A 73 -21.91 -0.07 9.59
CA LEU A 73 -23.27 0.24 9.17
C LEU A 73 -23.32 0.95 7.81
N ALA A 74 -22.30 1.76 7.52
CA ALA A 74 -22.18 2.46 6.25
C ALA A 74 -20.70 2.54 5.83
N SER A 75 -20.46 2.50 4.52
CA SER A 75 -19.12 2.58 3.96
C SER A 75 -19.05 3.48 2.74
N GLU A 76 -17.86 4.03 2.52
CA GLU A 76 -17.49 4.82 1.36
C GLU A 76 -16.41 4.08 0.56
N GLU A 77 -16.55 4.06 -0.76
CA GLU A 77 -15.50 3.58 -1.65
C GLU A 77 -14.49 4.68 -1.93
N VAL A 78 -13.23 4.45 -1.57
CA VAL A 78 -12.15 5.42 -1.72
C VAL A 78 -11.03 4.83 -2.59
N PRO A 79 -10.58 5.54 -3.64
CA PRO A 79 -9.50 5.08 -4.47
C PRO A 79 -8.15 5.19 -3.75
N LEU A 80 -7.31 4.17 -3.90
CA LEU A 80 -5.95 4.15 -3.39
C LEU A 80 -5.04 4.87 -4.38
N VAL A 81 -4.86 6.18 -4.17
CA VAL A 81 -4.04 7.03 -5.04
C VAL A 81 -2.88 7.63 -4.24
N ARG A 82 -1.68 7.64 -4.83
CA ARG A 82 -0.48 8.21 -4.19
C ARG A 82 0.45 8.81 -5.23
N ASP A 83 0.94 10.03 -4.98
CA ASP A 83 1.97 10.64 -5.81
C ASP A 83 3.24 9.77 -5.78
N MET A 84 3.83 9.52 -6.94
CA MET A 84 5.10 8.78 -7.04
C MET A 84 6.22 9.48 -6.26
N ARG A 85 6.15 10.80 -6.09
CA ARG A 85 6.99 11.60 -5.21
C ARG A 85 6.17 11.99 -3.98
N SER A 86 6.41 11.32 -2.87
CA SER A 86 5.63 11.54 -1.65
C SER A 86 6.54 11.77 -0.45
N GLN A 87 6.14 12.68 0.44
CA GLN A 87 6.77 12.86 1.73
C GLN A 87 6.11 11.93 2.74
N LEU A 88 6.82 10.88 3.13
CA LEU A 88 6.34 9.94 4.13
C LEU A 88 6.71 10.45 5.52
N ARG A 89 5.69 10.76 6.32
CA ARG A 89 5.83 11.12 7.73
C ARG A 89 5.68 9.87 8.58
N TYR A 90 6.61 9.64 9.49
CA TYR A 90 6.61 8.49 10.39
C TYR A 90 6.98 8.90 11.81
N CYS A 91 6.49 8.15 12.78
CA CYS A 91 6.76 8.41 14.18
C CYS A 91 8.15 7.89 14.56
N THR A 92 8.96 8.73 15.20
CA THR A 92 10.27 8.33 15.74
C THR A 92 10.25 8.18 17.25
N TYR A 93 9.29 8.82 17.94
CA TYR A 93 9.14 8.73 19.39
C TYR A 93 7.66 8.77 19.79
N ARG A 94 7.24 7.81 20.61
CA ARG A 94 5.88 7.68 21.16
C ARG A 94 5.90 7.83 22.69
N SER A 95 4.88 8.49 23.23
CA SER A 95 4.53 8.52 24.65
C SER A 95 3.02 8.47 24.78
N ASP A 96 2.51 7.63 25.69
CA ASP A 96 1.07 7.46 25.98
C ASP A 96 0.23 7.22 24.71
N ASP A 97 0.68 6.30 23.87
CA ASP A 97 0.11 5.94 22.55
C ASP A 97 0.11 7.05 21.48
N ASP A 98 0.43 8.29 21.86
CA ASP A 98 0.59 9.40 20.96
C ASP A 98 2.01 9.53 20.42
N CYS A 99 2.09 9.89 19.15
CA CYS A 99 3.37 10.20 18.53
C CYS A 99 3.80 11.62 18.87
N GLN A 100 4.87 11.74 19.64
CA GLN A 100 5.43 13.00 20.13
C GLN A 100 6.43 13.61 19.15
N THR A 101 7.11 12.77 18.37
CA THR A 101 8.09 13.23 17.39
C THR A 101 7.91 12.53 16.06
N TYR A 102 7.87 13.32 15.01
CA TYR A 102 7.74 12.85 13.65
C TYR A 102 9.00 13.20 12.86
N ALA A 103 9.45 12.24 12.07
CA ALA A 103 10.37 12.49 10.98
C ALA A 103 9.62 12.39 9.66
N SER A 104 10.16 13.06 8.64
CA SER A 104 9.66 13.00 7.28
C SER A 104 10.81 12.63 6.34
N ARG A 105 10.50 11.76 5.38
CA ARG A 105 11.45 11.37 4.34
C ARG A 105 10.75 11.48 2.99
N GLU A 106 11.45 12.08 2.03
CA GLU A 106 11.03 12.01 0.63
C GLU A 106 11.22 10.60 0.09
N VAL A 107 10.17 10.07 -0.51
CA VAL A 107 10.16 8.76 -1.14
C VAL A 107 9.80 8.95 -2.60
N LEU A 108 10.69 8.47 -3.47
CA LEU A 108 10.44 8.31 -4.89
C LEU A 108 10.16 6.83 -5.15
N TYR A 109 8.93 6.51 -5.53
CA TYR A 109 8.57 5.17 -5.98
C TYR A 109 9.01 5.00 -7.44
N SER A 110 9.60 3.86 -7.77
CA SER A 110 10.01 3.53 -9.14
C SER A 110 8.85 2.88 -9.89
N LEU A 111 8.82 3.00 -11.22
CA LEU A 111 7.94 2.16 -12.05
C LEU A 111 8.54 0.79 -12.32
N GLU A 112 9.85 0.65 -12.10
CA GLU A 112 10.58 -0.58 -12.33
C GLU A 112 11.31 -1.04 -11.06
N TYR A 113 11.19 -2.32 -10.73
CA TYR A 113 11.83 -2.93 -9.58
C TYR A 113 12.58 -4.21 -9.97
N TYR A 114 13.81 -4.33 -9.49
CA TYR A 114 14.55 -5.59 -9.48
C TYR A 114 14.09 -6.41 -8.27
N VAL A 115 13.25 -7.41 -8.51
CA VAL A 115 12.65 -8.25 -7.48
C VAL A 115 13.47 -9.54 -7.35
N PRO A 116 14.17 -9.76 -6.23
CA PRO A 116 14.83 -11.03 -5.99
C PRO A 116 13.78 -12.11 -5.71
N VAL A 117 13.96 -13.27 -6.33
CA VAL A 117 13.18 -14.47 -6.06
C VAL A 117 14.01 -15.37 -5.17
N MET A 118 13.50 -15.60 -3.97
CA MET A 118 14.19 -16.36 -2.93
C MET A 118 13.98 -17.84 -3.17
N TYR A 119 15.02 -18.63 -2.97
CA TYR A 119 14.97 -20.08 -2.97
C TYR A 119 14.90 -20.61 -1.54
N ARG A 120 14.10 -21.67 -1.34
CA ARG A 120 14.21 -22.55 -0.17
C ARG A 120 14.46 -23.99 -0.60
N ALA A 121 15.25 -24.72 0.19
CA ALA A 121 15.68 -26.07 -0.17
C ALA A 121 14.60 -27.12 0.09
N SER A 122 13.75 -26.90 1.10
CA SER A 122 12.62 -27.76 1.46
C SER A 122 11.39 -26.92 1.77
N GLU A 123 10.20 -27.51 1.64
CA GLU A 123 8.94 -26.88 2.06
C GLU A 123 8.88 -26.59 3.57
N SER A 124 9.62 -27.36 4.37
CA SER A 124 9.79 -27.15 5.82
C SER A 124 10.66 -25.95 6.17
N ASP A 125 11.45 -25.45 5.22
CA ASP A 125 12.37 -24.35 5.46
C ASP A 125 11.68 -23.01 5.24
N SER A 126 12.11 -22.02 6.03
CA SER A 126 11.75 -20.62 5.80
C SER A 126 12.48 -20.07 4.57
N PHE A 127 11.82 -19.20 3.81
CA PHE A 127 12.51 -18.38 2.81
C PHE A 127 13.47 -17.42 3.50
N THR A 128 14.75 -17.43 3.12
CA THR A 128 15.78 -16.57 3.74
C THR A 128 16.37 -15.62 2.70
N ARG A 129 16.50 -14.33 3.05
CA ARG A 129 17.02 -13.26 2.17
C ARG A 129 18.44 -13.51 1.62
N ALA A 130 19.19 -14.44 2.20
CA ALA A 130 20.56 -14.77 1.78
C ALA A 130 20.63 -15.69 0.54
N ARG A 131 19.55 -16.38 0.17
CA ARG A 131 19.54 -17.36 -0.94
C ARG A 131 18.66 -16.91 -2.10
N VAL A 132 19.16 -15.95 -2.88
CA VAL A 132 18.50 -15.50 -4.11
C VAL A 132 18.71 -16.54 -5.21
N ALA A 133 17.63 -17.05 -5.80
CA ALA A 133 17.67 -17.97 -6.92
C ALA A 133 18.00 -17.22 -8.22
N PHE A 134 17.22 -16.17 -8.48
CA PHE A 134 17.34 -15.29 -9.62
C PHE A 134 16.61 -13.98 -9.31
N SER A 135 16.80 -12.96 -10.14
CA SER A 135 16.07 -11.69 -10.08
C SER A 135 15.13 -11.57 -11.26
N LYS A 136 13.98 -10.92 -11.06
CA LYS A 136 13.05 -10.54 -12.14
C LYS A 136 12.82 -9.05 -12.12
N ILE A 137 12.67 -8.48 -13.32
CA ILE A 137 12.23 -7.11 -13.46
C ILE A 137 10.71 -7.09 -13.35
N LEU A 138 10.21 -6.27 -12.43
CA LEU A 138 8.81 -5.94 -12.29
C LEU A 138 8.60 -4.53 -12.82
N GLN A 139 7.71 -4.39 -13.80
CA GLN A 139 7.25 -3.09 -14.28
C GLN A 139 5.81 -2.86 -13.80
N ILE A 140 5.55 -1.70 -13.22
CA ILE A 140 4.20 -1.24 -12.89
C ILE A 140 3.53 -0.82 -14.20
N PRO A 141 2.41 -1.45 -14.59
CA PRO A 141 1.72 -1.11 -15.83
C PRO A 141 1.06 0.27 -15.78
N GLU A 142 0.93 0.91 -16.94
CA GLU A 142 0.17 2.15 -17.08
C GLU A 142 -1.35 1.85 -17.15
N CYS A 143 -2.14 2.69 -16.47
CA CYS A 143 -3.58 2.74 -16.59
C CYS A 143 -3.98 4.01 -17.37
N GLY A 144 -4.19 3.86 -18.68
CA GLY A 144 -4.41 4.98 -19.60
C GLY A 144 -5.69 5.79 -19.37
N ASP A 145 -6.66 5.29 -18.59
CA ASP A 145 -7.90 6.00 -18.30
C ASP A 145 -8.18 6.22 -16.81
N CYS A 146 -7.24 5.86 -15.93
CA CYS A 146 -7.38 6.07 -14.49
C CYS A 146 -7.50 7.56 -14.13
N ALA A 147 -6.72 8.44 -14.77
CA ALA A 147 -6.81 9.89 -14.53
C ALA A 147 -8.24 10.41 -14.71
N ARG A 148 -8.84 10.10 -15.87
CA ARG A 148 -10.21 10.49 -16.21
C ARG A 148 -11.25 9.90 -15.26
N ARG A 149 -11.13 8.61 -14.90
CA ARG A 149 -12.08 7.94 -13.98
C ARG A 149 -12.02 8.52 -12.57
N LEU A 150 -10.85 8.99 -12.15
CA LEU A 150 -10.59 9.48 -10.80
C LEU A 150 -10.68 11.01 -10.68
N GLY A 151 -10.93 11.73 -11.78
CA GLY A 151 -11.07 13.19 -11.80
C GLY A 151 -9.75 13.96 -11.66
N PHE A 152 -8.64 13.40 -12.14
CA PHE A 152 -7.31 14.03 -12.16
C PHE A 152 -6.97 14.68 -13.51
#